data_AF-A0A920CWH5-F1
#
_entry.id   AF-A0A920CWH5-F1
#
_cell.length_a   1.000
_cell.length_b   1.000
_cell.length_c   1.000
_cell.angle_alpha   90.00
_cell.angle_beta   90.00
_cell.angle_gamma   90.00
#
_symmetry.space_group_name_H-M   'P 1'
#
loop_
_entity.id
_entity.type
_entity.pdbx_description
1 polymer ?
#
loop_
_entity_poly.entity_id
_entity_poly.type
_entity_poly.pdbx_seq_one_letter_code
_entity_poly.pdbx_strand_id
1 'polypeptide(L)' 'MAQVQQIVRCELDPSKPVPEICAVITALTPYHPGQEEAILQGVKDAVEQRLMQLKGADTHAEPVRKPDRK' A
#
# COMPACT_ATOMS: atom_id res chain seq x y z
N MET A 1 -5.91 -4.05 33.36
CA MET A 1 -6.07 -5.14 32.36
C MET A 1 -4.91 -5.05 31.39
N ALA A 2 -4.18 -6.13 31.17
CA ALA A 2 -3.10 -6.13 30.18
C ALA A 2 -3.72 -6.06 28.77
N GLN A 3 -3.33 -5.06 27.98
CA GLN A 3 -3.68 -5.00 26.56
C GLN A 3 -2.68 -5.86 25.79
N VAL A 4 -3.16 -6.95 25.21
CA VAL A 4 -2.33 -7.82 24.37
C VAL A 4 -2.44 -7.31 22.93
N GLN A 5 -1.34 -6.77 22.40
CA GLN A 5 -1.22 -6.40 20.98
C GLN A 5 -0.44 -7.47 20.23
N GLN A 6 -0.97 -7.89 19.09
CA GLN A 6 -0.26 -8.75 18.16
C GLN A 6 0.62 -7.90 17.25
N ILE A 7 1.92 -8.17 17.26
CA ILE A 7 2.91 -7.45 16.43
C ILE A 7 3.52 -8.46 15.47
N VAL A 8 3.33 -8.24 14.16
CA VAL A 8 4.04 -8.97 13.11
C VAL A 8 5.25 -8.14 12.68
N ARG A 9 6.43 -8.76 12.74
CA ARG A 9 7.69 -8.20 12.22
C ARG A 9 8.14 -9.06 11.04
N CYS A 10 8.38 -8.42 9.90
CA CYS A 10 8.82 -9.06 8.68
C CYS A 10 9.90 -8.20 8.01
N GLU A 11 10.95 -8.84 7.53
CA GLU A 11 11.95 -8.25 6.65
C GLU A 11 11.50 -8.52 5.21
N LEU A 12 11.51 -7.48 4.38
CA LEU A 12 11.08 -7.56 2.99
C LEU A 12 12.27 -7.30 2.06
N ASP A 13 12.46 -8.16 1.06
CA ASP A 13 13.37 -7.95 -0.04
C ASP A 13 12.70 -7.03 -1.08
N PRO A 14 13.21 -5.80 -1.25
CA PRO A 14 12.65 -4.85 -2.21
C PRO A 14 12.80 -5.29 -3.67
N SER A 15 13.60 -6.32 -3.97
CA SER A 15 13.68 -6.91 -5.30
C SER A 15 12.47 -7.81 -5.65
N LYS A 16 11.69 -8.24 -4.64
CA LYS A 16 10.48 -9.08 -4.79
C LYS A 16 9.35 -8.65 -3.84
N PRO A 17 8.89 -7.39 -3.90
CA PRO A 17 8.03 -6.82 -2.85
C PRO A 17 6.61 -7.39 -2.82
N VAL A 18 6.04 -7.75 -3.98
CA VAL A 18 4.62 -8.16 -4.08
C VAL A 18 4.36 -9.52 -3.42
N PRO A 19 5.11 -10.60 -3.73
CA PRO A 19 4.90 -11.90 -3.07
C PRO A 19 5.04 -11.84 -1.55
N GLU A 20 5.96 -11.04 -1.04
CA GLU A 20 6.22 -10.95 0.39
C GLU A 20 5.12 -10.18 1.14
N ILE A 21 4.63 -9.07 0.56
CA ILE A 21 3.47 -8.34 1.12
C ILE A 21 2.24 -9.26 1.17
N CYS A 22 2.00 -10.05 0.12
CA CYS A 22 0.92 -11.03 0.13
C CYS A 22 1.08 -12.07 1.25
N ALA A 23 2.31 -12.56 1.48
CA ALA A 23 2.58 -13.50 2.56
C ALA A 23 2.29 -12.90 3.96
N VAL A 24 2.59 -11.62 4.17
CA VAL A 24 2.26 -10.91 5.42
C VAL A 24 0.75 -10.81 5.63
N ILE A 25 -0.02 -10.50 4.58
CA ILE A 25 -1.49 -10.45 4.66
C ILE A 25 -2.05 -11.83 5.01
N THR A 26 -1.57 -12.89 4.36
CA THR A 26 -1.98 -14.27 4.66
C THR A 26 -1.60 -14.72 6.07
N ALA A 27 -0.50 -14.19 6.64
CA ALA A 27 -0.13 -14.48 8.03
C ALA A 27 -1.07 -13.79 9.05
N LEU A 28 -1.73 -12.71 8.66
CA LEU A 28 -2.63 -11.93 9.53
C LEU A 28 -4.08 -12.44 9.50
N THR A 29 -4.53 -13.02 8.39
CA THR A 29 -5.93 -13.46 8.23
C THR A 29 -6.42 -14.51 9.26
N PRO A 30 -5.60 -15.47 9.74
CA PRO A 30 -6.04 -16.44 10.76
C PRO A 30 -6.42 -15.81 12.11
N TYR A 31 -5.89 -14.63 12.43
CA TYR A 31 -6.19 -13.92 13.68
C TYR A 31 -7.51 -13.13 13.61
N HIS A 32 -8.16 -13.08 12.45
CA HIS A 32 -9.41 -12.38 12.20
C HIS A 32 -10.42 -13.28 11.46
N PRO A 33 -10.92 -14.34 12.12
CA PRO A 33 -11.83 -15.29 11.51
C PRO A 33 -13.12 -14.60 11.02
N GLY A 34 -13.49 -14.84 9.76
CA GLY A 34 -14.69 -14.28 9.13
C GLY A 34 -14.54 -12.85 8.58
N GLN A 35 -13.40 -12.21 8.74
CA GLN A 35 -13.14 -10.86 8.20
C GLN A 35 -12.15 -10.84 7.04
N GLU A 36 -11.64 -12.01 6.64
CA GLU A 36 -10.61 -12.14 5.59
C GLU A 36 -11.02 -11.43 4.29
N GLU A 37 -12.22 -11.68 3.78
CA GLU A 37 -12.71 -11.04 2.56
C GLU A 37 -12.81 -9.51 2.70
N ALA A 38 -13.29 -9.02 3.85
CA ALA A 38 -13.40 -7.59 4.12
C ALA A 38 -12.01 -6.91 4.22
N ILE A 39 -11.03 -7.59 4.81
CA ILE A 39 -9.64 -7.12 4.88
C ILE A 39 -9.04 -7.04 3.48
N LEU A 40 -9.18 -8.10 2.67
CA LEU A 40 -8.66 -8.14 1.31
C LEU A 40 -9.30 -7.06 0.42
N GLN A 41 -10.62 -6.86 0.55
CA GLN A 41 -11.33 -5.80 -0.16
C GLN A 41 -10.85 -4.41 0.27
N GLY A 42 -10.68 -4.17 1.57
CA GLY A 42 -10.14 -2.90 2.07
C GLY A 42 -8.71 -2.61 1.60
N VAL A 43 -7.85 -3.63 1.51
CA VAL A 43 -6.50 -3.50 0.95
C VAL A 43 -6.57 -3.13 -0.54
N LYS A 44 -7.45 -3.78 -1.31
CA LYS A 44 -7.66 -3.46 -2.72
C LYS A 44 -8.07 -1.99 -2.91
N ASP A 45 -9.06 -1.52 -2.14
CA ASP A 45 -9.56 -0.15 -2.25
C ASP A 45 -8.47 0.88 -1.91
N ALA A 46 -7.66 0.62 -0.87
CA ALA A 46 -6.55 1.48 -0.50
C ALA A 46 -5.46 1.55 -1.61
N VAL A 47 -5.17 0.42 -2.25
CA VAL A 47 -4.22 0.35 -3.39
C VAL A 47 -4.78 1.11 -4.59
N GLU A 48 -6.06 0.92 -4.93
CA GLU A 48 -6.72 1.65 -6.02
C GLU A 48 -6.68 3.16 -5.79
N GLN A 49 -7.01 3.62 -4.57
CA GLN A 49 -6.90 5.04 -4.20
C GLN A 49 -5.48 5.57 -4.38
N ARG A 50 -4.46 4.81 -3.94
CA ARG A 50 -3.06 5.20 -4.11
C ARG A 50 -2.68 5.31 -5.59
N LEU A 51 -3.11 4.38 -6.42
CA LEU A 51 -2.88 4.42 -7.85
C LEU A 51 -3.57 5.61 -8.52
N MET A 52 -4.77 5.98 -8.09
CA MET A 52 -5.46 7.18 -8.56
C MET A 52 -4.70 8.46 -8.20
N GLN A 53 -4.18 8.57 -6.97
CA GLN A 53 -3.36 9.70 -6.54
C GLN A 53 -2.08 9.84 -7.38
N LEU A 54 -1.42 8.74 -7.69
CA LEU A 54 -0.21 8.75 -8.52
C LEU A 54 -0.52 9.20 -9.95
N LYS A 55 -1.63 8.73 -10.53
CA LYS A 55 -2.08 9.17 -11.87
C LYS A 55 -2.51 10.64 -11.92
N GLY A 56 -3.06 11.17 -10.83
CA GLY A 56 -3.43 12.59 -10.71
C GLY A 56 -2.25 13.55 -10.51
N ALA A 57 -1.06 13.03 -10.15
CA ALA A 57 0.14 13.84 -9.97
C ALA A 57 0.79 14.28 -11.29
N ASP A 58 0.46 13.63 -12.41
CA ASP A 58 1.02 13.97 -13.73
C ASP A 58 0.45 15.27 -14.34
N THR A 59 -0.69 15.77 -13.84
CA THR A 59 -1.39 16.91 -14.45
C THR A 59 -1.00 18.30 -13.94
N HIS A 60 -0.10 18.43 -12.95
CA HIS A 60 0.26 19.73 -12.36
C HIS A 60 1.77 20.06 -12.30
N ALA A 61 2.61 19.34 -13.04
CA ALA A 61 3.99 19.77 -13.23
C ALA A 61 4.07 20.82 -14.35
N GLU A 62 3.81 22.09 -14.04
CA GLU A 62 4.23 23.17 -14.95
C GLU A 62 5.75 23.12 -15.11
N PRO A 63 6.29 23.16 -16.34
CA PRO A 63 7.73 23.12 -16.56
C PRO A 63 8.38 24.35 -15.93
N VAL A 64 9.24 24.13 -14.93
CA VAL A 64 9.98 25.16 -14.16
C VAL A 64 10.91 26.01 -15.05
N ARG A 65 11.14 25.63 -16.31
CA ARG A 65 12.00 26.38 -17.24
C ARG A 65 11.22 26.82 -18.48
N LYS A 66 10.83 28.09 -18.51
CA LYS A 66 10.49 28.78 -19.76
C LYS A 66 11.79 29.04 -20.54
N PRO A 67 11.88 28.70 -21.84
CA PRO A 67 13.01 29.12 -22.65
C PRO A 67 12.91 30.63 -22.86
N ASP A 68 13.85 31.37 -22.27
CA ASP A 68 14.05 32.79 -22.54
C ASP A 68 14.53 32.93 -23.99
N ARG A 69 13.62 33.29 -24.90
CA ARG A 69 13.97 33.67 -26.27
C ARG A 69 14.27 35.17 -26.26
N LYS A 70 15.56 35.51 -26.23
CA LYS A 70 16.07 36.79 -26.74
C LYS A 70 16.00 36.84 -28.26
#